data_AF-A0A7G7BKD7-F1
#
_entry.id   AF-A0A7G7BKD7-F1
#
_cell.length_a   1.000
_cell.length_b   1.000
_cell.length_c   1.000
_cell.angle_alpha   90.00
_cell.angle_beta   90.00
_cell.angle_gamma   90.00
#
_symmetry.space_group_name_H-M   'P 1'
#
loop_
_entity.id
_entity.type
_entity.pdbx_description
1 polymer ?
#
loop_
_entity_poly.entity_id
_entity_poly.type
_entity_poly.pdbx_seq_one_letter_code
_entity_poly.pdbx_strand_id
1 'polypeptide(L)' 'MTGEVSLEPCTPEPGSFAVDARDGRVGRVMGRVGPYVQLRPPGGGAEWDCPPDLVSPAPPGVVLRARVTEINREGRLP' A
#
# COMPACT_ATOMS: atom_id res chain seq x y z
N MET A 1 -20.88 -22.73 -20.92
CA MET A 1 -20.87 -21.77 -19.81
C MET A 1 -19.46 -21.70 -19.25
N THR A 2 -18.57 -20.98 -19.93
CA THR A 2 -17.28 -20.59 -19.37
C THR A 2 -17.52 -19.29 -18.62
N GLY A 3 -17.67 -19.39 -17.31
CA GLY A 3 -17.64 -18.22 -16.45
C GLY A 3 -16.25 -17.62 -16.57
N GLU A 4 -16.17 -16.45 -17.18
CA GLU A 4 -15.00 -15.57 -17.08
C GLU A 4 -14.81 -15.29 -15.59
N VAL A 5 -13.82 -15.94 -14.99
CA VAL A 5 -13.25 -15.47 -13.73
C VAL A 5 -12.70 -14.09 -14.03
N SER A 6 -13.49 -13.06 -13.69
CA SER A 6 -12.99 -11.71 -13.54
C SER A 6 -11.92 -11.80 -12.47
N LEU A 7 -10.66 -11.97 -12.90
CA LEU A 7 -9.51 -11.81 -12.04
C LEU A 7 -9.45 -10.32 -11.74
N GLU A 8 -10.31 -9.87 -10.81
CA GLU A 8 -10.17 -8.55 -10.25
C GLU A 8 -8.71 -8.46 -9.79
N PRO A 9 -7.93 -7.47 -10.27
CA PRO A 9 -6.54 -7.35 -9.87
C PRO A 9 -6.55 -7.30 -8.35
N CYS A 10 -5.94 -8.32 -7.73
CA CYS A 10 -6.00 -8.58 -6.29
C CYS A 10 -5.31 -7.41 -5.60
N THR A 11 -6.09 -6.37 -5.37
CA THR A 11 -5.60 -5.09 -4.89
C THR A 11 -5.37 -5.29 -3.40
N PRO A 12 -4.18 -4.96 -2.87
CA PRO A 12 -3.90 -5.15 -1.46
C PRO A 12 -4.96 -4.44 -0.60
N GLU A 13 -5.36 -5.09 0.48
CA GLU A 13 -6.47 -4.63 1.31
C GLU A 13 -6.17 -3.27 1.96
N PRO A 14 -7.16 -2.37 2.11
CA PRO A 14 -6.99 -1.15 2.88
C PRO A 14 -6.41 -1.43 4.28
N GLY A 15 -5.44 -0.63 4.71
CA GLY A 15 -4.74 -0.77 5.98
C GLY A 15 -3.53 -1.72 5.97
N SER A 16 -3.39 -2.55 4.93
CA SER A 16 -2.18 -3.33 4.65
C SER A 16 -1.06 -2.45 4.07
N PHE A 17 0.15 -3.00 3.96
CA PHE A 17 1.26 -2.31 3.30
C PHE A 17 1.53 -2.95 1.94
N ALA A 18 1.84 -2.09 0.97
CA ALA A 18 2.14 -2.47 -0.39
C ALA A 18 3.41 -1.78 -0.89
N VAL A 19 4.02 -2.37 -1.92
CA VAL A 19 5.15 -1.81 -2.66
C VAL A 19 4.63 -1.28 -3.98
N ASP A 20 5.04 -0.07 -4.31
CA ASP A 20 4.89 0.55 -5.62
C ASP A 20 6.05 0.10 -6.50
N ALA A 21 5.79 -0.73 -7.51
CA ALA A 21 6.80 -1.31 -8.37
C ALA A 21 7.44 -0.28 -9.32
N ARG A 22 6.89 0.94 -9.43
CA ARG A 22 7.48 2.02 -10.26
C ARG A 22 8.81 2.50 -9.73
N ASP A 23 8.95 2.56 -8.40
CA ASP A 23 10.10 3.16 -7.73
C ASP A 23 10.52 2.44 -6.44
N GLY A 24 9.84 1.35 -6.08
CA GLY A 24 10.11 0.55 -4.89
C GLY A 24 9.64 1.19 -3.58
N ARG A 25 8.89 2.29 -3.62
CA ARG A 25 8.36 2.92 -2.40
C ARG A 25 7.33 2.04 -1.72
N VAL A 26 7.32 2.10 -0.39
CA VAL A 26 6.40 1.34 0.45
C VAL A 26 5.38 2.28 1.06
N GLY A 27 4.11 1.93 0.97
CA GLY A 27 3.02 2.71 1.55
C GLY A 27 1.92 1.85 2.15
N ARG A 28 1.20 2.45 3.11
CA ARG A 28 -0.04 1.90 3.64
C ARG A 28 -1.15 2.14 2.63
N VAL A 29 -1.91 1.09 2.31
CA VAL A 29 -3.07 1.20 1.44
C VAL A 29 -4.17 1.99 2.16
N MET A 30 -4.56 3.12 1.59
CA MET A 30 -5.65 3.96 2.12
C MET A 30 -6.99 3.59 1.49
N GLY A 31 -6.96 3.02 0.29
CA GLY A 31 -8.14 2.60 -0.46
C GLY A 31 -7.89 2.71 -1.97
N ARG A 32 -8.98 2.77 -2.73
CA ARG A 32 -8.97 3.03 -4.18
C ARG A 32 -9.64 4.37 -4.47
N VAL A 33 -9.06 5.15 -5.37
CA VAL A 33 -9.63 6.41 -5.89
C VAL A 33 -9.60 6.35 -7.41
N GLY A 34 -10.78 6.25 -8.03
CA GLY A 34 -10.88 5.99 -9.46
C GLY A 34 -10.13 4.71 -9.85
N PRO A 35 -9.25 4.75 -10.87
CA PRO A 35 -8.50 3.57 -11.30
C PRO A 35 -7.26 3.27 -10.44
N TYR A 36 -6.95 4.10 -9.44
CA TYR A 36 -5.70 4.01 -8.68
C TYR A 36 -5.89 3.48 -7.27
N VAL A 37 -4.82 2.89 -6.74
CA VAL A 37 -4.66 2.58 -5.32
C VAL A 37 -3.97 3.75 -4.65
N GLN A 38 -4.57 4.28 -3.59
CA GLN A 38 -3.99 5.37 -2.84
C GLN A 38 -3.09 4.81 -1.73
N LEU A 39 -1.82 5.23 -1.74
CA LEU A 39 -0.81 4.82 -0.77
C LEU A 39 -0.37 6.02 0.08
N ARG A 40 -0.07 5.79 1.36
CA ARG A 40 0.51 6.79 2.28
C ARG A 40 1.84 6.30 2.86
N PRO A 41 2.86 7.15 3.05
CA PRO A 41 4.13 6.67 3.59
C PRO A 41 3.99 6.25 5.06
N PRO A 42 4.72 5.22 5.54
CA PRO A 42 4.70 4.77 6.93
C PRO A 42 5.30 5.77 7.94
N GLY A 43 5.87 6.88 7.46
CA GLY A 43 6.33 7.99 8.30
C GLY A 43 5.39 9.18 8.26
N GLY A 44 4.18 9.01 7.72
CA GLY A 44 3.33 10.11 7.28
C GLY A 44 3.92 10.87 6.08
N GLY A 45 3.18 11.90 5.65
CA GLY A 45 3.48 12.63 4.41
C GLY A 45 2.33 12.54 3.41
N ALA A 46 2.56 13.07 2.21
CA ALA A 46 1.54 13.11 1.18
C ALA A 46 1.21 11.71 0.66
N GLU A 47 -0.08 11.46 0.46
CA GLU A 47 -0.58 10.30 -0.27
C GLU A 47 -0.17 10.38 -1.74
N TRP A 48 -0.03 9.22 -2.38
CA TRP A 48 0.21 9.14 -3.82
C TRP A 48 -0.62 8.03 -4.47
N ASP A 49 -0.91 8.23 -5.74
CA ASP A 49 -1.67 7.29 -6.57
C ASP A 49 -0.74 6.26 -7.19
N CYS A 50 -1.05 4.98 -7.02
CA CYS A 50 -0.35 3.85 -7.60
C CYS A 50 -1.26 3.06 -8.56
N PRO A 51 -0.81 2.74 -9.79
CA PRO A 51 -1.55 1.86 -10.68
C PRO A 51 -1.75 0.47 -10.05
N PRO A 52 -2.94 -0.14 -10.19
CA PRO A 52 -3.26 -1.44 -9.60
C PRO A 52 -2.41 -2.59 -10.15
N ASP A 53 -1.86 -2.45 -11.36
CA ASP A 53 -0.96 -3.44 -11.97
C ASP A 53 0.48 -3.35 -11.45
N LEU A 54 0.82 -2.25 -10.77
CA LEU A 54 2.16 -1.97 -10.24
C LEU A 54 2.19 -1.93 -8.72
N VAL A 55 1.10 -2.31 -8.06
CA VAL A 55 1.00 -2.39 -6.61
C VAL A 55 0.98 -3.86 -6.18
N SER A 56 1.86 -4.22 -5.25
CA SER A 56 1.96 -5.59 -4.74
C SER A 56 2.04 -5.60 -3.22
N PRO A 57 1.50 -6.62 -2.52
CA PRO A 57 1.65 -6.75 -1.07
C PRO A 57 3.11 -6.65 -0.63
N ALA A 58 3.36 -5.90 0.44
CA ALA A 58 4.71 -5.76 0.96
C ALA A 58 5.19 -7.07 1.62
N PRO A 59 6.45 -7.49 1.42
CA PRO A 59 7.02 -8.63 2.11
C PRO A 59 6.99 -8.45 3.64
N PRO A 60 6.89 -9.53 4.44
CA PRO A 60 6.75 -9.44 5.90
C PRO A 60 7.81 -8.57 6.60
N GLY A 61 9.09 -8.67 6.19
CA GLY A 61 10.16 -7.85 6.76
C GLY A 61 10.01 -6.35 6.47
N VAL A 62 9.42 -6.00 5.33
CA VAL A 62 9.11 -4.62 4.95
C VAL A 62 7.92 -4.11 5.76
N VAL A 63 6.88 -4.93 5.94
CA VAL A 63 5.71 -4.62 6.78
C VAL A 63 6.15 -4.30 8.21
N LEU A 64 7.02 -5.13 8.80
CA LEU A 64 7.53 -4.91 10.15
C LEU A 64 8.25 -3.57 10.28
N ARG A 65 9.15 -3.25 9.33
CA ARG A 65 9.86 -1.97 9.31
C ARG A 65 8.89 -0.80 9.19
N ALA A 66 7.92 -0.89 8.30
CA ALA A 66 6.90 0.14 8.08
C ALA A 66 6.06 0.38 9.35
N ARG A 67 5.62 -0.68 10.04
CA ARG A 67 4.91 -0.57 11.33
C ARG A 67 5.78 0.10 12.40
N VAL A 68 7.06 -0.25 12.49
CA VAL A 68 7.99 0.40 13.42
C VAL A 68 8.17 1.88 13.10
N THR A 69 8.23 2.27 11.82
CA THR A 69 8.28 3.68 11.42
C THR A 69 7.04 4.46 11.87
N GLU A 70 5.84 3.89 11.70
CA GLU A 70 4.59 4.50 12.16
C GLU A 70 4.64 4.70 13.69
N ILE A 71 4.97 3.65 14.45
CA ILE A 71 5.05 3.69 15.92
C ILE A 71 6.09 4.72 16.38
N ASN A 72 7.28 4.74 15.77
CA ASN A 72 8.34 5.69 16.12
C ASN A 72 7.98 7.15 15.80
N ARG A 73 7.00 7.38 14.93
CA ARG A 73 6.44 8.70 14.67
C ARG A 73 5.38 9.06 15.70
N GLU A 74 4.47 8.14 15.99
CA GLU A 74 3.41 8.32 17.00
C GLU A 74 4.00 8.50 18.41
N GLY A 75 5.06 7.77 18.75
CA GLY A 75 5.77 7.92 20.02
C GLY A 75 6.64 9.19 20.10
N ARG A 76 6.82 9.92 19.01
CA ARG A 76 7.51 11.23 18.96
C ARG A 76 6.52 12.41 19.05
N LEU A 77 5.45 12.26 19.83
CA LEU A 77 4.63 13.39 20.25
C LEU A 77 5.51 14.38 21.08
N PRO A 78 5.38 15.70 20.86
CA PRO A 78 6.14 16.72 21.60
C PRO A 78 5.84 16.73 23.11
#